data_AF-A0A2J7Z726-F1
#
_entry.id   AF-A0A2J7Z726-F1
#
_cell.length_a   1.000
_cell.length_b   1.000
_cell.length_c   1.000
_cell.angle_alpha   90.00
_cell.angle_beta   90.00
_cell.angle_gamma   90.00
#
_symmetry.space_group_name_H-M   'P 1'
#
loop_
_entity.id
_entity.type
_entity.pdbx_description
1 polymer ?
#
loop_
_entity_poly.entity_id
_entity_poly.type
_entity_poly.pdbx_seq_one_letter_code
_entity_poly.pdbx_strand_id
1 'polypeptide(L)'
;MQIVEPVTPAQKLGFVWMSGEQAADADERRRIVEEFGPEVLIGIEVFFGAEEGLAESGVVRVVLPRAGKVFCTWRTTVGEESLTKRIGALSPAKQHELDIALALADGQWAAADTTR
;
A
#
# COMPACT_ATOMS: atom_id res chain seq x y z
N MET A 1 -2.02 5.11 -10.11
CA MET A 1 -1.76 5.30 -8.67
C MET A 1 -1.83 6.78 -8.37
N GLN A 2 -2.47 7.18 -7.28
CA GLN A 2 -2.62 8.59 -6.89
C GLN A 2 -2.01 8.79 -5.50
N ILE A 3 -1.36 9.94 -5.30
CA ILE A 3 -0.94 10.42 -3.99
C ILE A 3 -2.10 11.21 -3.39
N VAL A 4 -2.54 10.85 -2.20
CA VAL A 4 -3.68 11.43 -1.49
C VAL A 4 -3.29 11.80 -0.06
N GLU A 5 -4.14 12.54 0.65
CA GLU A 5 -3.93 12.79 2.08
C GLU A 5 -3.97 11.48 2.89
N PRO A 6 -3.15 11.35 3.95
CA PRO A 6 -3.20 10.22 4.88
C PRO A 6 -4.57 10.04 5.51
N VAL A 7 -4.91 8.81 5.88
CA VAL A 7 -6.22 8.52 6.47
C VAL A 7 -6.34 9.16 7.85
N THR A 8 -7.38 9.96 8.06
CA THR A 8 -7.67 10.54 9.37
C THR A 8 -8.16 9.46 10.34
N PRO A 9 -8.02 9.63 11.67
CA PRO A 9 -8.55 8.67 12.64
C PRO A 9 -10.04 8.34 12.44
N ALA A 10 -10.86 9.34 12.08
CA ALA A 10 -12.28 9.16 11.80
C ALA A 10 -12.57 8.32 10.54
N GLN A 11 -11.61 8.26 9.60
CA GLN A 11 -11.72 7.47 8.37
C GLN A 11 -11.17 6.03 8.52
N LYS A 12 -10.57 5.67 9.66
CA LYS A 12 -10.05 4.32 9.92
C LYS A 12 -11.14 3.28 10.25
N LEU A 13 -12.42 3.61 10.10
CA LEU A 13 -13.52 2.72 10.46
C LEU A 13 -13.49 1.42 9.64
N GLY A 14 -13.26 0.30 10.33
CA GLY A 14 -13.21 -1.04 9.72
C GLY A 14 -11.88 -1.38 9.05
N PHE A 15 -10.88 -0.51 9.13
CA PHE A 15 -9.55 -0.72 8.56
C PHE A 15 -8.44 -0.61 9.62
N VAL A 16 -7.48 -1.50 9.52
CA VAL A 16 -6.16 -1.36 10.12
C VAL A 16 -5.20 -0.89 9.04
N TRP A 17 -4.40 0.12 9.36
CA TRP A 17 -3.47 0.74 8.41
C TRP A 17 -2.04 0.48 8.85
N MET A 18 -1.25 -0.15 7.98
CA MET A 18 0.20 -0.29 8.11
C MET A 18 0.89 0.81 7.31
N SER A 19 2.05 1.29 7.79
CA SER A 19 2.94 2.06 6.92
C SER A 19 3.58 1.17 5.86
N GLY A 20 4.13 1.78 4.80
CA GLY A 20 4.96 1.07 3.82
C GLY A 20 6.13 0.31 4.44
N GLU A 21 6.78 0.91 5.44
CA GLU A 21 7.87 0.28 6.20
C GLU A 21 7.40 -0.95 6.99
N GLN A 22 6.28 -0.82 7.73
CA GLN A 22 5.68 -1.95 8.45
C GLN A 22 5.24 -3.06 7.49
N ALA A 23 4.75 -2.70 6.30
CA ALA A 23 4.40 -3.67 5.28
C ALA A 23 5.63 -4.34 4.66
N ALA A 24 6.77 -3.65 4.55
CA ALA A 24 8.02 -4.22 4.03
C ALA A 24 8.68 -5.19 5.03
N ASP A 25 8.60 -4.90 6.33
CA ASP A 25 9.06 -5.82 7.38
C ASP A 25 8.11 -7.03 7.51
N ALA A 26 8.63 -8.22 7.22
CA ALA A 26 7.82 -9.44 7.20
C ALA A 26 7.37 -9.94 8.58
N ASP A 27 8.10 -9.60 9.64
CA ASP A 27 7.73 -9.99 11.00
C ASP A 27 6.73 -8.99 11.58
N GLU A 28 6.94 -7.68 11.36
CA GLU A 28 6.00 -6.64 11.78
C GLU A 28 4.65 -6.77 11.05
N ARG A 29 4.67 -6.96 9.73
CA ARG A 29 3.46 -7.24 8.96
C ARG A 29 2.68 -8.43 9.51
N ARG A 30 3.37 -9.52 9.88
CA ARG A 30 2.75 -10.72 10.44
C ARG A 30 2.11 -10.43 11.79
N ARG A 31 2.83 -9.75 12.69
CA ARG A 31 2.31 -9.34 14.00
C ARG A 31 1.01 -8.54 13.87
N ILE A 32 0.98 -7.55 12.97
CA ILE A 32 -0.21 -6.71 12.76
C ILE A 32 -1.39 -7.55 12.24
N VAL A 33 -1.15 -8.43 11.27
CA VAL A 33 -2.22 -9.31 10.73
C VAL A 33 -2.78 -10.23 11.83
N GLU A 34 -1.92 -10.78 12.67
CA GLU A 34 -2.32 -11.67 13.78
C GLU A 34 -3.09 -10.93 14.88
N GLU A 35 -2.68 -9.71 15.22
CA GLU A 35 -3.31 -8.89 16.28
C GLU A 35 -4.78 -8.58 15.99
N PHE A 36 -5.09 -8.16 14.76
CA PHE A 36 -6.44 -7.71 14.39
C PHE A 36 -7.31 -8.83 13.79
N GLY A 37 -6.73 -10.00 13.59
CA GLY A 37 -7.42 -11.21 13.17
C GLY A 37 -7.94 -11.18 11.74
N PRO A 38 -8.45 -12.31 11.25
CA PRO A 38 -8.81 -12.49 9.86
C PRO A 38 -10.13 -11.81 9.48
N GLU A 39 -10.75 -10.97 10.32
CA GLU A 39 -12.01 -10.26 10.01
C GLU A 39 -11.84 -8.78 9.68
N VAL A 40 -10.69 -8.20 10.03
CA VAL A 40 -10.41 -6.79 9.74
C VAL A 40 -10.00 -6.59 8.28
N LEU A 41 -10.30 -5.42 7.72
CA LEU A 41 -9.68 -5.00 6.47
C LEU A 41 -8.32 -4.39 6.77
N ILE A 42 -7.33 -4.73 5.98
CA ILE A 42 -5.98 -4.20 6.15
C ILE A 42 -5.64 -3.37 4.92
N GLY A 43 -5.19 -2.14 5.16
CA GLY A 43 -4.66 -1.25 4.15
C GLY A 43 -3.22 -0.86 4.46
N ILE A 44 -2.53 -0.39 3.43
CA ILE A 44 -1.16 0.09 3.52
C ILE A 44 -1.13 1.53 3.02
N GLU A 45 -0.48 2.40 3.79
CA GLU A 45 -0.15 3.77 3.39
C GLU A 45 1.36 3.89 3.23
N VAL A 46 1.81 4.03 1.98
CA VAL A 46 3.21 4.35 1.67
C VAL A 46 3.33 5.86 1.61
N PHE A 47 4.08 6.46 2.53
CA PHE A 47 4.24 7.91 2.63
C PHE A 47 5.29 8.42 1.63
N PHE A 48 4.96 9.54 0.99
CA PHE A 48 5.82 10.30 0.09
C PHE A 48 5.82 11.77 0.50
N GLY A 49 6.96 12.44 0.40
CA GLY A 49 7.07 13.86 0.71
C GLY A 49 8.27 14.51 0.07
N ALA A 50 8.83 15.50 0.78
CA ALA A 50 9.96 16.29 0.31
C ALA A 50 11.21 15.43 0.01
N GLU A 51 11.42 14.33 0.73
CA GLU A 51 12.54 13.40 0.49
C GLU A 51 12.45 12.71 -0.87
N GLU A 52 11.23 12.47 -1.36
CA GLU A 52 10.96 11.95 -2.71
C GLU A 52 10.82 13.05 -3.78
N GLY A 53 10.93 14.32 -3.39
CA GLY A 53 10.84 15.48 -4.28
C GLY A 53 9.45 16.10 -4.43
N LEU A 54 8.45 15.63 -3.67
CA LEU A 54 7.10 16.18 -3.73
C LEU A 54 7.01 17.54 -3.03
N ALA A 55 6.19 18.45 -3.60
CA ALA A 55 5.91 19.75 -3.00
C ALA A 55 5.01 19.63 -1.76
N GLU A 56 4.10 18.65 -1.76
CA GLU A 56 3.20 18.35 -0.65
C GLU A 56 3.33 16.88 -0.29
N SER A 57 3.30 16.58 1.01
CA SER A 57 3.33 15.21 1.50
C SER A 57 1.97 14.53 1.29
N GLY A 58 2.02 13.23 1.04
CA GLY A 58 0.83 12.41 0.92
C GLY A 58 1.17 10.93 1.00
N VAL A 59 0.19 10.10 0.70
CA VAL A 59 0.32 8.65 0.72
C VAL A 59 -0.19 8.05 -0.57
N VAL A 60 0.44 6.96 -0.95
CA VAL A 60 -0.19 5.98 -1.82
C VAL A 60 -0.89 4.98 -0.92
N ARG A 61 -2.15 4.74 -1.23
CA ARG A 61 -3.00 3.86 -0.45
C ARG A 61 -3.37 2.63 -1.25
N VAL A 62 -3.14 1.47 -0.67
CA VAL A 62 -3.63 0.19 -1.20
C VAL A 62 -4.37 -0.57 -0.11
N VAL A 63 -5.27 -1.45 -0.53
CA VAL A 63 -6.03 -2.33 0.37
C VAL A 63 -5.73 -3.76 -0.02
N LEU A 64 -5.48 -4.60 0.99
CA LEU A 64 -5.25 -6.02 0.78
C LEU A 64 -6.54 -6.72 0.34
N PRO A 65 -6.46 -7.65 -0.62
CA PRO A 65 -7.65 -8.34 -1.10
C PRO A 65 -8.25 -9.20 0.02
N ARG A 66 -9.57 -9.33 0.02
CA ARG A 66 -10.30 -10.14 1.00
C ARG A 66 -11.40 -10.93 0.31
N ALA A 67 -11.57 -12.19 0.71
CA ALA A 67 -12.65 -13.03 0.21
C ALA A 67 -14.02 -12.33 0.37
N GLY A 68 -14.83 -12.32 -0.68
CA GLY A 68 -16.14 -11.67 -0.68
C GLY A 68 -16.13 -10.13 -0.72
N LYS A 69 -14.96 -9.49 -0.86
CA LYS A 69 -14.82 -8.04 -1.05
C LYS A 69 -14.05 -7.76 -2.34
N VAL A 70 -14.64 -6.97 -3.22
CA VAL A 70 -13.97 -6.45 -4.42
C VAL A 70 -13.64 -4.99 -4.17
N PHE A 71 -12.35 -4.68 -4.08
CA PHE A 71 -11.88 -3.30 -4.08
C PHE A 71 -11.68 -2.85 -5.53
N CYS A 72 -12.12 -1.64 -5.86
CA CYS A 72 -11.94 -1.08 -7.20
C CYS A 72 -10.48 -0.70 -7.42
N THR A 73 -9.64 -1.69 -7.74
CA THR A 73 -8.24 -1.45 -8.13
C THR A 73 -8.17 -1.23 -9.63
N TRP A 74 -8.04 0.04 -10.04
CA TRP A 74 -7.80 0.39 -11.45
C TRP A 74 -6.31 0.49 -11.69
N ARG A 75 -5.72 -0.57 -12.26
CA ARG A 75 -4.34 -0.56 -12.76
C ARG A 75 -4.34 -0.39 -14.26
N THR A 76 -3.67 0.66 -14.75
CA THR A 76 -3.44 0.87 -16.17
C THR A 76 -1.95 1.12 -16.39
N THR A 77 -1.44 0.61 -17.50
CA THR A 77 -0.11 0.97 -18.00
C THR A 77 -0.24 2.22 -18.85
N VAL A 78 0.70 3.15 -18.72
CA VAL A 78 0.82 4.34 -19.57
C VAL A 78 2.20 4.36 -20.18
N GLY A 79 2.33 4.84 -21.42
CA GLY A 79 3.62 5.04 -22.07
C GLY A 79 4.28 6.35 -21.64
N GLU A 80 5.57 6.51 -21.96
CA GLU A 80 6.35 7.72 -21.64
C GLU A 80 5.76 8.98 -22.29
N GLU A 81 5.16 8.85 -23.47
CA GLU A 81 4.48 9.93 -24.18
C GLU A 81 3.26 10.49 -23.43
N SER A 82 2.72 9.71 -22.50
CA SER A 82 1.61 10.10 -21.64
C SER A 82 2.07 10.79 -20.34
N LEU A 83 3.39 10.87 -20.08
CA LEU A 83 3.96 11.51 -18.90
C LEU A 83 4.30 12.98 -19.20
N THR A 84 3.83 13.90 -18.35
CA THR A 84 4.04 15.34 -18.58
C THR A 84 5.27 15.91 -17.85
N LYS A 85 5.52 15.46 -16.62
CA LYS A 85 6.59 15.99 -15.77
C LYS A 85 7.08 14.95 -14.76
N ARG A 86 8.40 14.85 -14.60
CA ARG A 86 9.01 14.19 -13.44
C ARG A 86 8.95 15.13 -12.23
N ILE A 87 8.30 14.70 -11.17
CA ILE A 87 8.17 15.47 -9.93
C ILE A 87 9.12 15.00 -8.82
N GLY A 88 9.81 13.87 -9.02
CA GLY A 88 10.62 13.26 -7.97
C GLY A 88 11.35 12.00 -8.40
N ALA A 89 12.03 11.37 -7.44
CA ALA A 89 12.67 10.08 -7.57
C ALA A 89 12.61 9.33 -6.23
N LEU A 90 12.38 8.03 -6.28
CA LEU A 90 12.33 7.20 -5.07
C LEU A 90 13.71 6.70 -4.71
N SER A 91 14.02 6.68 -3.41
CA SER A 91 15.15 5.92 -2.90
C SER A 91 14.90 4.41 -3.11
N PRO A 92 15.94 3.57 -3.11
CA PRO A 92 15.76 2.11 -3.20
C PRO A 92 14.87 1.55 -2.08
N ALA A 93 14.98 2.09 -0.86
CA ALA A 93 14.14 1.69 0.26
C ALA A 93 12.67 2.06 0.02
N LYS A 94 12.40 3.29 -0.45
CA LYS A 94 11.04 3.74 -0.73
C LYS A 94 10.40 2.98 -1.90
N GLN A 95 11.18 2.68 -2.93
CA GLN A 95 10.73 1.82 -4.04
C GLN A 95 10.36 0.42 -3.52
N HIS A 96 11.16 -0.14 -2.62
CA HIS A 96 10.87 -1.45 -2.02
C HIS A 96 9.57 -1.47 -1.21
N GLU A 97 9.31 -0.44 -0.38
CA GLU A 97 8.03 -0.30 0.33
C GLU A 97 6.85 -0.31 -0.64
N LEU A 98 6.96 0.43 -1.75
CA LEU A 98 5.91 0.52 -2.76
C LEU A 98 5.70 -0.81 -3.50
N ASP A 99 6.79 -1.48 -3.90
CA ASP A 99 6.73 -2.76 -4.59
C ASP A 99 6.06 -3.84 -3.72
N ILE A 100 6.40 -3.89 -2.43
CA ILE A 100 5.76 -4.80 -1.48
C ILE A 100 4.28 -4.46 -1.30
N ALA A 101 3.92 -3.18 -1.13
CA ALA A 101 2.53 -2.78 -0.98
C ALA A 101 1.68 -3.20 -2.20
N LEU A 102 2.19 -3.00 -3.43
CA LEU A 102 1.52 -3.41 -4.66
C LEU A 102 1.43 -4.93 -4.81
N ALA A 103 2.51 -5.66 -4.51
CA ALA A 103 2.52 -7.12 -4.54
C ALA A 103 1.48 -7.73 -3.59
N LEU A 104 1.40 -7.21 -2.36
CA LEU A 104 0.42 -7.66 -1.38
C LEU A 104 -1.02 -7.30 -1.82
N ALA A 105 -1.23 -6.13 -2.41
CA ALA A 105 -2.54 -5.73 -2.95
C ALA A 105 -2.98 -6.61 -4.15
N ASP A 106 -2.03 -7.12 -4.93
CA ASP A 106 -2.27 -8.08 -6.02
C ASP A 106 -2.53 -9.52 -5.51
N GLY A 107 -2.56 -9.74 -4.19
CA GLY A 107 -2.86 -11.06 -3.61
C GLY A 107 -1.66 -11.99 -3.56
N GLN A 108 -0.44 -11.51 -3.81
CA GLN A 108 0.78 -12.32 -3.71
C GLN A 108 1.11 -12.75 -2.26
N TRP A 109 0.24 -12.43 -1.29
CA TRP A 109 0.24 -12.96 0.07
C TRP A 109 -0.57 -14.26 0.22
N ALA A 110 -1.57 -14.52 -0.63
CA ALA A 110 -2.47 -15.68 -0.52
C ALA A 110 -1.86 -16.99 -1.06
N ALA A 111 -0.76 -16.91 -1.80
CA ALA A 111 -0.06 -18.09 -2.33
C ALA A 111 0.68 -18.90 -1.24
N ALA A 112 0.88 -18.34 -0.04
CA ALA A 112 1.57 -19.00 1.06
C ALA A 112 0.64 -19.88 1.93
N ASP A 113 -0.69 -19.80 1.75
CA ASP A 113 -1.67 -20.46 2.65
C ASP A 113 -2.58 -21.47 1.93
N THR A 114 -2.21 -21.90 0.72
CA THR A 114 -2.90 -22.99 0.00
C THR A 114 -2.25 -24.34 0.32
N THR A 115 -2.24 -24.73 1.59
CA THR A 115 -2.09 -26.14 1.98
C THR A 115 -2.89 -26.36 3.25
N ARG A 116 -4.15 -26.76 3.08
CA ARG A 116 -4.97 -27.36 4.12
C ARG A 116 -5.31 -28.79 3.70
#